data_AF-A0A970WGV5-F1
#
_entry.id   AF-A0A970WGV5-F1
#
_cell.length_a   1.000
_cell.length_b   1.000
_cell.length_c   1.000
_cell.angle_alpha   90.00
_cell.angle_beta   90.00
_cell.angle_gamma   90.00
#
_symmetry.space_group_name_H-M   'P 1'
#
loop_
_entity.id
_entity.type
_entity.pdbx_description
1 polymer ?
#
loop_
_entity_poly.entity_id
_entity_poly.type
_entity_poly.pdbx_seq_one_letter_code
_entity_poly.pdbx_strand_id
1 'polypeptide(L)'
;MTKGVIVPLETARLVEYAVPIACYICEGQNNFDAEYCRYCSAPMALAHQADRAKVPPTMVAAMGVSGVGKTVYLGMLMDMLSRASRDTRLLARGAFSINLQQATVGALARCGFPGKTPNEPDHWNWVHCQIRNAALRNPLDLIMPDMAGEALLEEMDHPHSFRVISAFLQKCSGSLILVDAVKLIEGGQDQEFFTMKLTSYLGELGGRRGNDWSKRPVAVVFTKADRNEECSEDPEAFAKAHATGLWEQCRERFRIHKFFAAGVAGACAWRDTFDEGRVQVPLRVEPHGIVEPFEWLLSHLAKSKQR
;
A
#
# COMPACT_ATOMS: atom_id res chain seq x y z
N MET A 1 17.50 62.80 10.86
CA MET A 1 17.09 62.20 9.57
C MET A 1 17.07 60.69 9.76
N THR A 2 15.91 60.13 10.10
CA THR A 2 15.69 58.68 10.20
C THR A 2 15.39 58.14 8.81
N LYS A 3 16.25 57.26 8.30
CA LYS A 3 16.00 56.55 7.04
C LYS A 3 14.76 55.67 7.22
N GLY A 4 13.68 56.00 6.51
CA GLY A 4 12.48 55.19 6.49
C GLY A 4 12.78 53.82 5.89
N VAL A 5 12.82 52.79 6.75
CA VAL A 5 12.84 51.40 6.32
C VAL A 5 11.41 51.04 5.94
N ILE A 6 11.16 50.84 4.66
CA ILE A 6 9.90 50.26 4.18
C ILE A 6 9.92 48.79 4.59
N VAL A 7 9.25 48.47 5.69
CA VAL A 7 9.02 47.07 6.09
C VAL A 7 7.89 46.55 5.18
N PRO A 8 8.12 45.54 4.34
CA PRO A 8 7.06 44.95 3.56
C PRO A 8 5.98 44.40 4.50
N LEU A 9 4.75 44.84 4.28
CA LEU A 9 3.57 44.48 5.04
C LEU A 9 3.38 42.94 5.07
N GLU A 10 3.40 42.35 6.26
CA GLU A 10 3.15 40.91 6.50
C GLU A 10 1.77 40.44 5.99
N THR A 11 0.86 41.36 5.66
CA THR A 11 -0.43 41.05 5.05
C THR A 11 -0.34 40.35 3.70
N ALA A 12 0.73 40.53 2.92
CA ALA A 12 0.92 39.77 1.68
C ALA A 12 1.18 38.28 1.94
N ARG A 13 1.91 37.93 3.03
CA ARG A 13 2.08 36.54 3.47
C ARG A 13 0.78 35.94 3.99
N LEU A 14 -0.03 36.72 4.71
CA LEU A 14 -1.36 36.28 5.18
C LEU A 14 -2.32 35.91 4.03
N VAL A 15 -2.17 36.54 2.86
CA VAL A 15 -2.95 36.19 1.66
C VAL A 15 -2.48 34.87 1.04
N GLU A 16 -1.17 34.57 1.05
CA GLU A 16 -0.66 33.25 0.61
C GLU A 16 -1.13 32.12 1.55
N TYR A 17 -1.24 32.38 2.87
CA TYR A 17 -1.84 31.45 3.84
C TYR A 17 -3.36 31.27 3.65
N ALA A 18 -4.02 32.18 2.93
CA ALA A 18 -5.46 32.15 2.72
C ALA A 18 -5.89 31.29 1.54
N VAL A 19 -4.97 30.80 0.70
CA VAL A 19 -5.32 29.92 -0.43
C VAL A 19 -5.51 28.49 0.09
N PRO A 20 -6.76 27.96 0.11
CA PRO A 20 -7.00 26.61 0.59
C PRO A 20 -6.41 25.59 -0.37
N ILE A 21 -5.73 24.57 0.16
CA ILE A 21 -5.26 23.42 -0.60
C ILE A 21 -6.22 22.25 -0.38
N ALA A 22 -6.70 21.65 -1.47
CA ALA A 22 -7.53 20.47 -1.41
C ALA A 22 -6.69 19.23 -1.06
N CYS A 23 -7.17 18.41 -0.13
CA CYS A 23 -6.53 17.15 0.21
C CYS A 23 -6.50 16.23 -1.02
N TYR A 24 -5.33 15.64 -1.30
CA TYR A 24 -5.18 14.76 -2.45
C TYR A 24 -6.05 13.49 -2.37
N ILE A 25 -6.35 13.03 -1.14
CA ILE A 25 -7.16 11.83 -0.90
C ILE A 25 -8.66 12.16 -0.92
N CYS A 26 -9.15 13.02 -0.02
CA CYS A 26 -10.58 13.27 0.15
C CYS A 26 -11.11 14.57 -0.49
N GLU A 27 -10.25 15.38 -1.11
CA GLU A 27 -10.59 16.69 -1.72
C GLU A 27 -11.10 17.76 -0.75
N GLY A 28 -11.17 17.48 0.56
CA GLY A 28 -11.50 18.48 1.58
C GLY A 28 -10.50 19.63 1.58
N GLN A 29 -10.98 20.86 1.73
CA GLN A 29 -10.14 22.06 1.76
C GLN A 29 -9.41 22.21 3.10
N ASN A 30 -8.10 22.44 3.06
CA ASN A 30 -7.28 22.64 4.25
C ASN A 30 -6.46 23.93 4.13
N ASN A 31 -5.99 24.42 5.27
CA ASN A 31 -5.04 25.51 5.31
C ASN A 31 -3.71 25.03 4.69
N PHE A 32 -2.94 25.96 4.11
CA PHE A 32 -1.65 25.65 3.49
C PHE A 32 -0.65 25.00 4.47
N ASP A 33 -0.66 25.38 5.75
CA ASP A 33 0.26 24.84 6.78
C ASP A 33 -0.27 23.61 7.52
N ALA A 34 -1.43 23.09 7.14
CA ALA A 34 -1.96 21.90 7.81
C ALA A 34 -1.03 20.71 7.53
N GLU A 35 -0.52 20.03 8.56
CA GLU A 35 0.28 18.81 8.37
C GLU A 35 -0.59 17.64 7.88
N TYR A 36 -1.82 17.57 8.40
CA TYR A 36 -2.80 16.53 8.09
C TYR A 36 -4.14 17.14 7.67
N CYS A 37 -4.86 16.41 6.83
CA CYS A 37 -6.18 16.80 6.40
C CYS A 37 -7.17 16.73 7.57
N ARG A 38 -7.93 17.81 7.80
CA ARG A 38 -8.93 17.91 8.87
C ARG A 38 -10.11 16.93 8.73
N TYR A 39 -10.31 16.35 7.54
CA TYR A 39 -11.46 15.50 7.24
C TYR A 39 -11.14 14.00 7.20
N CYS A 40 -9.90 13.63 6.89
CA CYS A 40 -9.51 12.24 6.73
C CYS A 40 -8.15 11.90 7.36
N SER A 41 -7.46 12.86 7.97
CA SER A 41 -6.14 12.68 8.59
C SER A 41 -5.02 12.25 7.62
N ALA A 42 -5.25 12.26 6.31
CA ALA A 42 -4.20 12.03 5.33
C ALA A 42 -3.16 13.17 5.36
N PRO A 43 -1.86 12.88 5.20
CA PRO A 43 -0.82 13.90 5.23
C PRO A 43 -0.96 14.87 4.04
N MET A 44 -1.00 16.17 4.34
CA MET A 44 -1.11 17.22 3.33
C MET A 44 0.15 17.37 2.49
N ALA A 45 1.29 16.81 2.95
CA ALA A 45 2.50 16.66 2.15
C ALA A 45 2.22 16.02 0.78
N LEU A 46 1.26 15.09 0.69
CA LEU A 46 0.87 14.48 -0.59
C LEU A 46 0.18 15.48 -1.52
N ALA A 47 -0.66 16.37 -0.98
CA ALA A 47 -1.32 17.41 -1.76
C ALA A 47 -0.30 18.43 -2.29
N HIS A 48 0.62 18.89 -1.45
CA HIS A 48 1.69 19.79 -1.90
C HIS A 48 2.61 19.15 -2.94
N GLN A 49 2.91 17.86 -2.78
CA GLN A 49 3.73 17.13 -3.76
C GLN A 49 3.00 16.94 -5.08
N ALA A 50 1.71 16.59 -5.05
CA ALA A 50 0.89 16.44 -6.25
C ALA A 50 0.71 17.77 -6.99
N ASP A 51 0.52 18.88 -6.28
CA ASP A 51 0.38 20.22 -6.88
C ASP A 51 1.66 20.72 -7.54
N ARG A 52 2.83 20.38 -6.97
CA ARG A 52 4.14 20.69 -7.57
C ARG A 52 4.51 19.75 -8.72
N ALA A 53 3.91 18.57 -8.78
CA ALA A 53 4.22 17.57 -9.80
C ALA A 53 3.52 17.92 -11.12
N LYS A 54 4.25 17.78 -12.24
CA LYS A 54 3.66 17.95 -13.58
C LYS A 54 2.71 16.81 -13.96
N VAL A 55 2.85 15.66 -13.31
CA VAL A 55 2.08 14.45 -13.58
C VAL A 55 1.41 14.03 -12.27
N PRO A 56 0.08 13.85 -12.25
CA PRO A 56 -0.60 13.42 -11.04
C PRO A 56 -0.14 12.00 -10.65
N PRO A 57 0.18 11.77 -9.37
CA PRO A 57 0.59 10.45 -8.91
C PRO A 57 -0.55 9.44 -9.03
N THR A 58 -0.18 8.17 -9.17
CA THR A 58 -1.11 7.05 -9.32
C THR A 58 -1.22 6.34 -8.00
N MET A 59 -2.43 6.16 -7.49
CA MET A 59 -2.64 5.45 -6.23
C MET A 59 -2.75 3.95 -6.47
N VAL A 60 -2.05 3.16 -5.65
CA VAL A 60 -2.20 1.70 -5.60
C VAL A 60 -2.40 1.29 -4.15
N ALA A 61 -3.40 0.46 -3.90
CA ALA A 61 -3.67 -0.05 -2.55
C ALA A 61 -2.85 -1.31 -2.27
N ALA A 62 -2.27 -1.42 -1.08
CA ALA A 62 -1.80 -2.69 -0.53
C ALA A 62 -2.69 -3.03 0.68
N MET A 63 -3.42 -4.14 0.57
CA MET A 63 -4.48 -4.51 1.50
C MET A 63 -4.30 -5.95 1.98
N GLY A 64 -4.89 -6.27 3.12
CA GLY A 64 -4.77 -7.57 3.75
C GLY A 64 -4.95 -7.46 5.26
N VAL A 65 -5.28 -8.57 5.93
CA VAL A 65 -5.52 -8.58 7.37
C VAL A 65 -4.29 -8.16 8.19
N SER A 66 -4.49 -7.89 9.47
CA SER A 66 -3.40 -7.71 10.43
C SER A 66 -2.49 -8.95 10.47
N GLY A 67 -1.17 -8.75 10.50
CA GLY A 67 -0.19 -9.84 10.58
C GLY A 67 0.06 -10.66 9.29
N VAL A 68 -0.55 -10.29 8.16
CA VAL A 68 -0.29 -10.96 6.86
C VAL A 68 1.09 -10.64 6.28
N GLY A 69 1.78 -9.61 6.79
CA GLY A 69 3.11 -9.21 6.34
C GLY A 69 3.14 -8.04 5.35
N LYS A 70 2.12 -7.17 5.33
CA LYS A 70 2.07 -5.97 4.46
C LYS A 70 3.32 -5.09 4.57
N THR A 71 3.64 -4.65 5.79
CA THR A 71 4.80 -3.80 6.08
C THR A 71 6.11 -4.45 5.60
N VAL A 72 6.27 -5.76 5.87
CA VAL A 72 7.46 -6.53 5.46
C VAL A 72 7.54 -6.62 3.94
N TYR A 73 6.43 -6.95 3.28
CA TYR A 73 6.36 -7.05 1.83
C TYR A 73 6.69 -5.72 1.17
N LEU A 74 6.07 -4.62 1.61
CA LEU A 74 6.29 -3.28 1.06
C LEU A 74 7.71 -2.79 1.32
N GLY A 75 8.24 -2.96 2.52
CA GLY A 75 9.60 -2.58 2.85
C GLY A 75 10.64 -3.37 2.03
N MET A 76 10.40 -4.67 1.81
CA MET A 76 11.26 -5.52 0.98
C MET A 76 11.15 -5.17 -0.50
N LEU A 77 9.94 -4.92 -1.00
CA LEU A 77 9.70 -4.44 -2.36
C LEU A 77 10.48 -3.15 -2.64
N MET A 78 10.41 -2.20 -1.71
CA MET A 78 11.16 -0.96 -1.80
C MET A 78 12.67 -1.20 -1.79
N ASP A 79 13.18 -2.06 -0.90
CA ASP A 79 14.61 -2.37 -0.85
C ASP A 79 15.11 -2.99 -2.15
N MET A 80 14.42 -4.02 -2.64
CA MET A 80 14.76 -4.71 -3.88
C MET A 80 14.71 -3.76 -5.08
N LEU A 81 13.65 -2.98 -5.24
CA LEU A 81 13.52 -2.05 -6.38
C LEU A 81 14.47 -0.84 -6.31
N SER A 82 14.91 -0.46 -5.12
CA SER A 82 15.92 0.61 -4.96
C SER A 82 17.32 0.15 -5.40
N ARG A 83 17.61 -1.15 -5.28
CA ARG A 83 18.90 -1.77 -5.65
C ARG A 83 18.88 -2.41 -7.03
N ALA A 84 17.71 -2.71 -7.58
CA ALA A 84 17.56 -3.42 -8.84
C ALA A 84 18.19 -2.66 -10.01
N SER A 85 19.03 -3.35 -10.78
CA SER A 85 19.75 -2.76 -11.92
C SER A 85 19.08 -3.00 -13.27
N ARG A 86 18.14 -3.97 -13.34
CA ARG A 86 17.67 -4.58 -14.59
C ARG A 86 16.62 -3.73 -15.32
N ASP A 87 15.36 -3.76 -14.90
CA ASP A 87 14.28 -3.16 -15.71
C ASP A 87 13.38 -2.18 -14.96
N THR A 88 13.12 -2.40 -13.67
CA THR A 88 12.31 -1.52 -12.81
C THR A 88 13.19 -0.91 -11.72
N ARG A 89 13.23 0.42 -11.64
CA ARG A 89 13.92 1.18 -10.59
C ARG A 89 12.93 2.06 -9.84
N LEU A 90 13.01 2.03 -8.53
CA LEU A 90 12.21 2.86 -7.63
C LEU A 90 13.07 3.98 -7.05
N LEU A 91 12.58 5.22 -7.18
CA LEU A 91 13.16 6.40 -6.55
C LEU A 91 12.18 6.94 -5.51
N ALA A 92 12.54 6.86 -4.23
CA ALA A 92 11.73 7.44 -3.16
C ALA A 92 11.64 8.96 -3.32
N ARG A 93 10.42 9.51 -3.25
CA ARG A 93 10.13 10.96 -3.38
C ARG A 93 9.79 11.62 -2.04
N GLY A 94 9.65 10.84 -0.97
CA GLY A 94 9.34 11.34 0.37
C GLY A 94 10.07 10.60 1.48
N ALA A 95 10.24 11.28 2.62
CA ALA A 95 10.87 10.74 3.82
C ALA A 95 10.14 9.50 4.38
N PHE A 96 8.80 9.48 4.31
CA PHE A 96 7.98 8.35 4.75
C PHE A 96 8.33 7.03 4.06
N SER A 97 8.68 7.08 2.78
CA SER A 97 9.03 5.90 2.00
C SER A 97 10.38 5.34 2.45
N ILE A 98 11.34 6.23 2.75
CA ILE A 98 12.66 5.85 3.26
C ILE A 98 12.53 5.19 4.64
N ASN A 99 11.67 5.73 5.50
CA ASN A 99 11.43 5.19 6.84
C ASN A 99 10.92 3.74 6.80
N LEU A 100 9.95 3.43 5.93
CA LEU A 100 9.41 2.07 5.80
C LEU A 100 10.48 1.06 5.39
N GLN A 101 11.29 1.41 4.38
CA GLN A 101 12.39 0.57 3.92
C GLN A 101 13.43 0.36 5.04
N GLN A 102 13.89 1.44 5.67
CA GLN A 102 14.90 1.38 6.73
C GLN A 102 14.42 0.60 7.96
N ALA A 103 13.17 0.83 8.40
CA ALA A 103 12.59 0.12 9.52
C ALA A 103 12.50 -1.39 9.24
N THR A 104 12.07 -1.76 8.03
CA THR A 104 11.93 -3.17 7.63
C THR A 104 13.29 -3.86 7.53
N VAL A 105 14.22 -3.29 6.76
CA VAL A 105 15.57 -3.86 6.59
C VAL A 105 16.30 -3.91 7.93
N GLY A 106 16.19 -2.86 8.74
CA GLY A 106 16.79 -2.79 10.07
C GLY A 106 16.23 -3.85 11.03
N ALA A 107 14.91 -4.09 11.02
CA ALA A 107 14.29 -5.13 11.83
C ALA A 107 14.75 -6.52 11.41
N LEU A 108 14.71 -6.82 10.10
CA LEU A 108 15.14 -8.10 9.55
C LEU A 108 16.62 -8.38 9.81
N ALA A 109 17.49 -7.37 9.70
CA ALA A 109 18.91 -7.47 10.03
C ALA A 109 19.17 -7.78 11.52
N ARG A 110 18.23 -7.46 12.41
CA ARG A 110 18.26 -7.80 13.85
C ARG A 110 17.52 -9.11 14.17
N CYS A 111 17.24 -9.93 13.17
CA CYS A 111 16.44 -11.15 13.27
C CYS A 111 15.08 -10.88 13.93
N GLY A 112 14.40 -9.83 13.50
CA GLY A 112 13.06 -9.48 13.95
C GLY A 112 12.19 -9.01 12.79
N PHE A 113 10.89 -8.93 13.02
CA PHE A 113 9.96 -8.28 12.10
C PHE A 113 9.71 -6.83 12.53
N PRO A 114 9.39 -5.92 11.60
CA PRO A 114 8.94 -4.58 11.97
C PRO A 114 7.68 -4.65 12.83
N GLY A 115 7.51 -3.65 13.69
CA GLY A 115 6.33 -3.53 14.55
C GLY A 115 5.03 -3.43 13.75
N LYS A 116 3.92 -3.69 14.42
CA LYS A 116 2.58 -3.61 13.84
C LYS A 116 2.29 -2.18 13.35
N THR A 117 1.72 -2.07 12.15
CA THR A 117 1.23 -0.79 11.60
C THR A 117 0.17 -0.19 12.53
N PRO A 118 0.31 1.07 12.97
CA PRO A 118 -0.69 1.76 13.78
C PRO A 118 -2.04 1.89 13.08
N ASN A 119 -3.13 1.93 13.84
CA ASN A 119 -4.47 2.02 13.26
C ASN A 119 -4.79 3.44 12.76
N GLU A 120 -4.14 4.44 13.35
CA GLU A 120 -4.35 5.85 13.07
C GLU A 120 -3.71 6.27 11.72
N PRO A 121 -4.47 6.86 10.79
CA PRO A 121 -3.99 7.16 9.43
C PRO A 121 -2.82 8.14 9.31
N ASP A 122 -2.68 9.04 10.27
CA ASP A 122 -1.59 10.00 10.39
C ASP A 122 -0.25 9.32 10.73
N HIS A 123 -0.30 8.12 11.30
CA HIS A 123 0.87 7.30 11.63
C HIS A 123 1.22 6.26 10.54
N TRP A 124 0.46 6.18 9.45
CA TRP A 124 0.77 5.24 8.36
C TRP A 124 2.00 5.67 7.56
N ASN A 125 2.71 4.67 7.01
CA ASN A 125 3.79 4.94 6.08
C ASN A 125 3.20 5.17 4.68
N TRP A 126 3.18 6.42 4.24
CA TRP A 126 2.76 6.80 2.89
C TRP A 126 3.93 6.66 1.92
N VAL A 127 4.02 5.53 1.22
CA VAL A 127 5.05 5.31 0.20
C VAL A 127 4.73 6.19 -1.00
N HIS A 128 5.57 7.19 -1.28
CA HIS A 128 5.53 7.99 -2.48
C HIS A 128 6.84 7.79 -3.24
N CYS A 129 6.75 7.15 -4.40
CA CYS A 129 7.91 6.83 -5.21
C CYS A 129 7.67 7.12 -6.68
N GLN A 130 8.76 7.38 -7.39
CA GLN A 130 8.78 7.44 -8.84
C GLN A 130 9.37 6.14 -9.36
N ILE A 131 8.64 5.48 -10.24
CA ILE A 131 9.02 4.21 -10.84
C ILE A 131 9.46 4.48 -12.26
N ARG A 132 10.69 4.06 -12.57
CA ARG A 132 11.22 4.03 -13.91
C ARG A 132 11.26 2.59 -14.34
N ASN A 133 10.59 2.26 -15.43
CA ASN A 133 10.64 0.93 -16.00
C ASN A 133 10.91 1.06 -17.50
N ALA A 134 11.77 0.21 -18.06
CA ALA A 134 12.10 0.22 -19.49
C ALA A 134 10.86 0.08 -20.41
N ALA A 135 9.82 -0.62 -19.95
CA ALA A 135 8.55 -0.76 -20.64
C ALA A 135 7.65 0.50 -20.52
N LEU A 136 7.96 1.42 -19.61
CA LEU A 136 7.22 2.66 -19.42
C LEU A 136 7.91 3.80 -20.17
N ARG A 137 7.19 4.43 -21.11
CA ARG A 137 7.70 5.60 -21.84
C ARG A 137 8.03 6.78 -20.92
N ASN A 138 7.24 6.97 -19.86
CA ASN A 138 7.41 8.03 -18.88
C ASN A 138 7.50 7.42 -17.48
N PRO A 139 8.27 8.01 -16.55
CA PRO A 139 8.26 7.61 -15.16
C PRO A 139 6.84 7.67 -14.58
N LEU A 140 6.47 6.68 -13.78
CA LEU A 140 5.20 6.63 -13.09
C LEU A 140 5.40 7.09 -11.65
N ASP A 141 4.79 8.21 -11.27
CA ASP A 141 4.70 8.61 -9.87
C ASP A 141 3.58 7.79 -9.19
N LEU A 142 3.89 7.18 -8.06
CA LEU A 142 3.04 6.21 -7.35
C LEU A 142 2.91 6.59 -5.86
N ILE A 143 1.69 6.47 -5.32
CA ILE A 143 1.41 6.55 -3.89
C ILE A 143 0.80 5.22 -3.42
N MET A 144 1.36 4.65 -2.36
CA MET A 144 0.92 3.41 -1.73
C MET A 144 1.05 3.49 -0.20
N PRO A 145 -0.05 3.63 0.54
CA PRO A 145 -0.02 3.61 2.00
C PRO A 145 0.16 2.17 2.52
N ASP A 146 1.02 2.00 3.53
CA ASP A 146 1.00 0.82 4.40
C ASP A 146 -0.12 1.03 5.45
N MET A 147 -1.34 0.60 5.10
CA MET A 147 -2.51 0.75 5.95
C MET A 147 -2.61 -0.40 6.96
N ALA A 148 -3.06 -0.12 8.18
CA ALA A 148 -3.38 -1.19 9.12
C ALA A 148 -4.54 -2.06 8.61
N GLY A 149 -4.38 -3.38 8.75
CA GLY A 149 -5.42 -4.32 8.34
C GLY A 149 -6.68 -4.24 9.22
N GLU A 150 -6.51 -3.87 10.48
CA GLU A 150 -7.60 -3.64 11.43
C GLU A 150 -8.42 -2.39 11.08
N ALA A 151 -7.75 -1.28 10.76
CA ALA A 151 -8.45 -0.07 10.30
C ALA A 151 -9.25 -0.31 9.01
N LEU A 152 -8.70 -1.13 8.09
CA LEU A 152 -9.42 -1.53 6.88
C LEU A 152 -10.64 -2.40 7.19
N LEU A 153 -10.50 -3.39 8.07
CA LEU A 153 -11.63 -4.22 8.50
C LEU A 153 -12.71 -3.38 9.21
N GLU A 154 -12.30 -2.46 10.08
CA GLU A 154 -13.23 -1.57 10.79
C GLU A 154 -14.01 -0.67 9.83
N GLU A 155 -13.37 -0.07 8.81
CA GLU A 155 -14.06 0.71 7.78
C GLU A 155 -15.04 -0.14 6.96
N MET A 156 -14.72 -1.41 6.72
CA MET A 156 -15.60 -2.33 5.99
C MET A 156 -16.83 -2.72 6.82
N ASP A 157 -16.66 -2.93 8.13
CA ASP A 157 -17.75 -3.25 9.04
C ASP A 157 -18.58 -2.01 9.42
N HIS A 158 -17.93 -0.85 9.49
CA HIS A 158 -18.51 0.44 9.85
C HIS A 158 -18.08 1.50 8.84
N PRO A 159 -18.86 1.69 7.74
CA PRO A 159 -18.54 2.69 6.74
C PRO A 159 -18.36 4.08 7.34
N HIS A 160 -17.30 4.78 6.92
CA HIS A 160 -16.90 6.10 7.39
C HIS A 160 -16.17 6.17 8.73
N SER A 161 -15.83 5.05 9.37
CA SER A 161 -14.89 5.02 10.50
C SER A 161 -13.53 5.60 10.10
N PHE A 162 -13.03 5.23 8.93
CA PHE A 162 -11.81 5.75 8.34
C PHE A 162 -12.08 6.26 6.92
N ARG A 163 -12.61 7.48 6.83
CA ARG A 163 -12.90 8.17 5.55
C ARG A 163 -11.74 8.20 4.57
N VAL A 164 -10.51 8.19 5.07
CA VAL A 164 -9.30 8.11 4.24
C VAL A 164 -9.26 6.84 3.40
N ILE A 165 -9.70 5.70 3.94
CA ILE A 165 -9.65 4.40 3.28
C ILE A 165 -10.62 4.38 2.11
N SER A 166 -11.90 4.70 2.36
CA SER A 166 -12.90 4.76 1.29
C SER A 166 -12.52 5.77 0.20
N ALA A 167 -12.10 6.98 0.57
CA ALA A 167 -11.67 8.00 -0.39
C ALA A 167 -10.42 7.58 -1.19
N PHE A 168 -9.45 6.95 -0.53
CA PHE A 168 -8.24 6.42 -1.16
C PHE A 168 -8.55 5.28 -2.14
N LEU A 169 -9.34 4.28 -1.72
CA LEU A 169 -9.70 3.14 -2.55
C LEU A 169 -10.54 3.53 -3.76
N GLN A 170 -11.37 4.56 -3.65
CA GLN A 170 -12.05 5.14 -4.81
C GLN A 170 -11.03 5.66 -5.85
N LYS A 171 -9.93 6.28 -5.42
CA LYS A 171 -8.91 6.83 -6.34
C LYS A 171 -7.86 5.81 -6.82
N CYS A 172 -7.78 4.65 -6.18
CA CYS A 172 -6.78 3.62 -6.49
C CYS A 172 -6.92 3.04 -7.89
N SER A 173 -5.88 3.10 -8.71
CA SER A 173 -5.93 2.55 -10.07
C SER A 173 -5.74 1.04 -10.14
N GLY A 174 -5.31 0.41 -9.03
CA GLY A 174 -5.14 -1.03 -8.89
C GLY A 174 -4.84 -1.40 -7.44
N SER A 175 -4.75 -2.70 -7.15
CA SER A 175 -4.48 -3.18 -5.79
C SER A 175 -3.59 -4.43 -5.74
N LEU A 176 -2.89 -4.54 -4.61
CA LEU A 176 -2.24 -5.73 -4.09
C LEU A 176 -3.07 -6.21 -2.89
N ILE A 177 -3.59 -7.43 -2.95
CA ILE A 177 -4.32 -8.08 -1.87
C ILE A 177 -3.42 -9.18 -1.31
N LEU A 178 -2.88 -8.96 -0.11
CA LEU A 178 -1.99 -9.88 0.57
C LEU A 178 -2.79 -10.81 1.46
N VAL A 179 -2.55 -12.12 1.31
CA VAL A 179 -3.26 -13.19 2.02
C VAL A 179 -2.24 -14.16 2.62
N ASP A 180 -2.42 -14.55 3.87
CA ASP A 180 -1.46 -15.42 4.57
C ASP A 180 -1.69 -16.88 4.13
N ALA A 181 -0.75 -17.44 3.36
CA ALA A 181 -0.85 -18.79 2.82
C ALA A 181 -0.95 -19.85 3.93
N VAL A 182 -0.20 -19.66 5.03
CA VAL A 182 -0.17 -20.61 6.15
C VAL A 182 -1.53 -20.67 6.83
N LYS A 183 -2.11 -19.50 7.10
CA LYS A 183 -3.43 -19.42 7.75
C LYS A 183 -4.56 -19.98 6.89
N LEU A 184 -4.45 -19.89 5.56
CA LEU A 184 -5.43 -20.52 4.66
C LEU A 184 -5.42 -22.04 4.79
N ILE A 185 -4.24 -22.65 4.78
CA ILE A 185 -4.08 -24.11 4.91
C ILE A 185 -4.57 -24.60 6.28
N GLU A 186 -4.35 -23.82 7.33
CA GLU A 186 -4.84 -24.12 8.69
C GLU A 186 -6.37 -24.03 8.81
N GLY A 187 -7.10 -23.71 7.73
CA GLY A 187 -8.55 -23.55 7.73
C GLY A 187 -8.99 -22.24 8.38
N GLY A 188 -8.12 -21.23 8.39
CA GLY A 188 -8.37 -19.93 8.98
C GLY A 188 -9.48 -19.16 8.27
N GLN A 189 -10.72 -19.37 8.72
CA GLN A 189 -11.91 -18.73 8.15
C GLN A 189 -11.83 -17.20 8.16
N ASP A 190 -11.12 -16.60 9.13
CA ASP A 190 -10.95 -15.15 9.23
C ASP A 190 -10.30 -14.54 7.97
N GLN A 191 -9.36 -15.23 7.34
CA GLN A 191 -8.70 -14.76 6.12
C GLN A 191 -9.67 -14.76 4.94
N GLU A 192 -10.43 -15.84 4.80
CA GLU A 192 -11.40 -15.99 3.73
C GLU A 192 -12.54 -14.98 3.90
N PHE A 193 -13.11 -14.85 5.11
CA PHE A 193 -14.14 -13.87 5.43
C PHE A 193 -13.67 -12.44 5.19
N PHE A 194 -12.46 -12.08 5.65
CA PHE A 194 -11.90 -10.76 5.39
C PHE A 194 -11.81 -10.49 3.89
N THR A 195 -11.29 -11.45 3.12
CA THR A 195 -11.07 -11.22 1.70
C THR A 195 -12.39 -11.18 0.92
N MET A 196 -13.38 -11.98 1.31
CA MET A 196 -14.75 -11.89 0.77
C MET A 196 -15.39 -10.53 1.06
N LYS A 197 -15.29 -10.02 2.30
CA LYS A 197 -15.76 -8.68 2.65
C LYS A 197 -15.03 -7.62 1.83
N LEU A 198 -13.71 -7.74 1.68
CA LEU A 198 -12.88 -6.76 0.97
C LEU A 198 -13.26 -6.70 -0.50
N THR A 199 -13.37 -7.85 -1.16
CA THR A 199 -13.76 -7.92 -2.58
C THR A 199 -15.17 -7.40 -2.83
N SER A 200 -16.10 -7.67 -1.91
CA SER A 200 -17.45 -7.09 -1.96
C SER A 200 -17.43 -5.58 -1.80
N TYR A 201 -16.70 -5.08 -0.80
CA TYR A 201 -16.52 -3.65 -0.52
C TYR A 201 -15.91 -2.89 -1.71
N LEU A 202 -14.86 -3.45 -2.34
CA LEU A 202 -14.27 -2.89 -3.56
C LEU A 202 -15.29 -2.82 -4.71
N GLY A 203 -16.12 -3.86 -4.86
CA GLY A 203 -17.21 -3.86 -5.84
C GLY A 203 -18.22 -2.74 -5.63
N GLU A 204 -18.59 -2.47 -4.37
CA GLU A 204 -19.55 -1.41 -4.02
C GLU A 204 -18.98 0.00 -4.24
N LEU A 205 -17.70 0.22 -3.93
CA LEU A 205 -17.02 1.50 -4.15
C LEU A 205 -17.01 1.93 -5.63
N GLY A 206 -17.01 0.95 -6.54
CA GLY A 206 -16.90 1.22 -7.98
C GLY A 206 -18.17 1.69 -8.67
N GLY A 207 -19.33 1.54 -8.03
CA GLY A 207 -20.64 1.83 -8.64
C GLY A 207 -20.93 3.32 -8.90
N ARG A 208 -20.19 4.26 -8.30
CA ARG A 208 -20.67 5.65 -8.22
C ARG A 208 -20.27 6.60 -9.37
N ARG A 209 -19.15 6.43 -10.09
CA ARG A 209 -18.72 7.38 -11.15
C ARG A 209 -17.67 6.79 -12.12
N GLY A 210 -18.05 5.82 -12.95
CA GLY A 210 -17.10 5.21 -13.92
C GLY A 210 -15.89 4.52 -13.28
N ASN A 211 -15.99 4.24 -11.98
CA ASN A 211 -14.87 3.91 -11.10
C ASN A 211 -14.79 2.41 -10.83
N ASP A 212 -15.05 1.62 -11.87
CA ASP A 212 -15.36 0.21 -11.74
C ASP A 212 -14.11 -0.62 -11.45
N TRP A 213 -14.06 -1.20 -10.24
CA TRP A 213 -13.00 -2.11 -9.83
C TRP A 213 -12.90 -3.35 -10.70
N SER A 214 -13.95 -3.74 -11.43
CA SER A 214 -13.89 -4.87 -12.35
C SER A 214 -12.85 -4.70 -13.47
N LYS A 215 -12.51 -3.46 -13.81
CA LYS A 215 -11.54 -3.11 -14.86
C LYS A 215 -10.15 -2.78 -14.32
N ARG A 216 -9.98 -2.73 -13.01
CA ARG A 216 -8.70 -2.40 -12.36
C ARG A 216 -7.90 -3.68 -12.15
N PRO A 217 -6.57 -3.64 -12.34
CA PRO A 217 -5.73 -4.80 -12.08
C PRO A 217 -5.65 -5.06 -10.56
N VAL A 218 -5.89 -6.31 -10.18
CA VAL A 218 -5.83 -6.81 -8.80
C VAL A 218 -4.83 -7.96 -8.73
N ALA A 219 -3.72 -7.76 -8.04
CA ALA A 219 -2.75 -8.81 -7.78
C ALA A 219 -3.04 -9.42 -6.40
N VAL A 220 -3.37 -10.70 -6.35
CA VAL A 220 -3.55 -11.44 -5.10
C VAL A 220 -2.23 -12.12 -4.78
N VAL A 221 -1.66 -11.81 -3.62
CA VAL A 221 -0.32 -12.24 -3.21
C VAL A 221 -0.43 -13.10 -1.96
N PHE A 222 -0.18 -14.39 -2.11
CA PHE A 222 -0.07 -15.31 -0.99
C PHE A 222 1.28 -15.10 -0.30
N THR A 223 1.25 -14.49 0.88
CA THR A 223 2.44 -14.22 1.68
C THR A 223 2.79 -15.43 2.54
N LYS A 224 4.05 -15.47 2.98
CA LYS A 224 4.63 -16.60 3.74
C LYS A 224 4.61 -17.91 2.94
N ALA A 225 4.61 -17.80 1.61
CA ALA A 225 4.63 -18.93 0.70
C ALA A 225 5.93 -19.75 0.82
N ASP A 226 6.99 -19.20 1.42
CA ASP A 226 8.21 -19.93 1.77
C ASP A 226 7.98 -21.15 2.67
N ARG A 227 6.81 -21.26 3.29
CA ARG A 227 6.42 -22.41 4.13
C ARG A 227 5.55 -23.44 3.43
N ASN A 228 5.19 -23.20 2.17
CA ASN A 228 4.35 -24.09 1.40
C ASN A 228 4.79 -24.11 -0.07
N GLU A 229 5.33 -25.26 -0.48
CA GLU A 229 5.88 -25.46 -1.82
C GLU A 229 4.80 -25.38 -2.90
N GLU A 230 3.61 -25.99 -2.67
CA GLU A 230 2.47 -25.96 -3.58
C GLU A 230 2.05 -24.53 -3.96
N CYS A 231 1.97 -23.63 -2.98
CA CYS A 231 1.66 -22.22 -3.18
C CYS A 231 2.73 -21.51 -4.02
N SER A 232 4.00 -21.86 -3.83
CA SER A 232 5.12 -21.24 -4.54
C SER A 232 5.19 -21.69 -6.01
N GLU A 233 4.87 -22.96 -6.29
CA GLU A 233 4.90 -23.53 -7.63
C GLU A 233 3.71 -23.08 -8.50
N ASP A 234 2.48 -23.20 -7.98
CA ASP A 234 1.26 -22.80 -8.68
C ASP A 234 0.30 -22.06 -7.74
N PRO A 235 0.46 -20.73 -7.59
CA PRO A 235 -0.40 -19.90 -6.76
C PRO A 235 -1.88 -19.97 -7.17
N GLU A 236 -2.20 -20.25 -8.44
CA GLU A 236 -3.58 -20.31 -8.91
C GLU A 236 -4.23 -21.65 -8.54
N ALA A 237 -3.52 -22.76 -8.70
CA ALA A 237 -3.98 -24.06 -8.21
C ALA A 237 -4.14 -24.05 -6.68
N PHE A 238 -3.19 -23.44 -5.96
CA PHE A 238 -3.27 -23.24 -4.51
C PHE A 238 -4.53 -22.45 -4.12
N ALA A 239 -4.83 -21.36 -4.82
CA ALA A 239 -6.06 -20.59 -4.57
C ALA A 239 -7.33 -21.44 -4.77
N LYS A 240 -7.38 -22.27 -5.82
CA LYS A 240 -8.51 -23.17 -6.10
C LYS A 240 -8.68 -24.25 -5.03
N ALA A 241 -7.58 -24.72 -4.44
CA ALA A 241 -7.62 -25.79 -3.45
C ALA A 241 -7.92 -25.28 -2.04
N HIS A 242 -7.29 -24.17 -1.62
CA HIS A 242 -7.25 -23.72 -0.23
C HIS A 242 -7.96 -22.39 0.04
N ALA A 243 -8.39 -21.68 -1.01
CA ALA A 243 -9.07 -20.38 -0.91
C ALA A 243 -10.19 -20.27 -1.95
N THR A 244 -11.05 -21.29 -2.02
CA THR A 244 -12.10 -21.44 -3.04
C THR A 244 -13.00 -20.21 -3.13
N GLY A 245 -13.48 -19.68 -2.00
CA GLY A 245 -14.34 -18.50 -1.98
C GLY A 245 -13.62 -17.27 -2.53
N LEU A 246 -12.36 -17.05 -2.16
CA LEU A 246 -11.54 -15.97 -2.72
C LEU A 246 -11.35 -16.12 -4.23
N TRP A 247 -10.99 -17.33 -4.67
CA TRP A 247 -10.78 -17.62 -6.08
C TRP A 247 -12.03 -17.34 -6.93
N GLU A 248 -13.20 -17.80 -6.46
CA GLU A 248 -14.48 -17.54 -7.12
C GLU A 248 -14.82 -16.05 -7.16
N GLN A 249 -14.72 -15.35 -6.02
CA GLN A 249 -14.99 -13.91 -5.94
C GLN A 249 -14.08 -13.09 -6.85
N CYS A 250 -12.78 -13.42 -6.92
CA CYS A 250 -11.85 -12.76 -7.82
C CYS A 250 -12.25 -12.95 -9.29
N ARG A 251 -12.63 -14.17 -9.68
CA ARG A 251 -13.05 -14.50 -11.04
C ARG A 251 -14.33 -13.79 -11.45
N GLU A 252 -15.29 -13.67 -10.53
CA GLU A 252 -16.58 -13.03 -10.79
C GLU A 252 -16.49 -11.50 -10.80
N ARG A 253 -15.70 -10.92 -9.90
CA ARG A 253 -15.69 -9.46 -9.68
C ARG A 253 -14.57 -8.73 -10.44
N PHE A 254 -13.42 -9.35 -10.66
CA PHE A 254 -12.26 -8.70 -11.27
C PHE A 254 -11.90 -9.33 -12.61
N ARG A 255 -12.01 -8.56 -13.70
CA ARG A 255 -11.64 -9.06 -15.04
C ARG A 255 -10.13 -9.16 -15.23
N ILE A 256 -9.37 -8.38 -14.48
CA ILE A 256 -7.91 -8.31 -14.55
C ILE A 256 -7.37 -8.67 -13.17
N HIS A 257 -7.21 -9.95 -12.91
CA HIS A 257 -6.59 -10.44 -11.69
C HIS A 257 -5.54 -11.50 -11.99
N LYS A 258 -4.59 -11.67 -11.06
CA LYS A 258 -3.62 -12.75 -11.09
C LYS A 258 -3.18 -13.11 -9.67
N PHE A 259 -2.94 -14.39 -9.45
CA PHE A 259 -2.43 -14.94 -8.19
C PHE A 259 -0.90 -15.04 -8.25
N PHE A 260 -0.27 -14.73 -7.12
CA PHE A 260 1.17 -14.77 -6.93
C PHE A 260 1.49 -15.34 -5.55
N ALA A 261 2.70 -15.84 -5.39
CA ALA A 261 3.25 -16.25 -4.11
C ALA A 261 4.44 -15.37 -3.76
N ALA A 262 4.57 -15.07 -2.46
CA ALA A 262 5.65 -14.26 -1.94
C ALA A 262 6.13 -14.80 -0.57
N GLY A 263 7.45 -14.84 -0.41
CA GLY A 263 8.12 -15.22 0.83
C GLY A 263 9.25 -14.25 1.15
N VAL A 264 9.55 -14.06 2.44
CA VAL A 264 10.63 -13.15 2.87
C VAL A 264 11.65 -13.84 3.77
N ALA A 265 11.21 -14.71 4.68
CA ALA A 265 12.07 -15.26 5.72
C ALA A 265 12.70 -16.63 5.35
N GLY A 266 12.11 -17.38 4.42
CA GLY A 266 12.54 -18.76 4.12
C GLY A 266 12.14 -19.73 5.25
N ALA A 267 12.62 -19.46 6.46
CA ALA A 267 12.26 -20.16 7.69
C ALA A 267 12.18 -19.17 8.87
N CYS A 268 11.34 -19.50 9.86
CA CYS A 268 11.29 -18.77 11.12
C CYS A 268 11.43 -19.71 12.32
N ALA A 269 11.90 -19.16 13.44
CA ALA A 269 11.88 -19.79 14.74
C ALA A 269 11.04 -18.97 15.72
N TRP A 270 10.84 -19.53 16.91
CA TRP A 270 10.25 -18.81 18.04
C TRP A 270 11.36 -18.40 19.01
N ARG A 271 11.30 -17.16 19.49
CA ARG A 271 12.20 -16.61 20.50
C ARG A 271 11.37 -16.02 21.63
N ASP A 272 11.70 -16.35 22.86
CA ASP A 272 11.11 -15.69 24.02
C ASP A 272 11.80 -14.35 24.26
N THR A 273 11.00 -13.32 24.47
CA THR A 273 11.43 -11.96 24.78
C THR A 273 10.81 -11.52 26.10
N PHE A 274 11.51 -10.65 26.82
CA PHE A 274 11.03 -10.16 28.12
C PHE A 274 9.76 -9.31 28.01
N ASP A 275 9.64 -8.52 26.94
CA ASP A 275 8.55 -7.54 26.80
C ASP A 275 7.33 -8.12 26.06
N GLU A 276 7.55 -8.89 24.99
CA GLU A 276 6.49 -9.35 24.08
C GLU A 276 6.18 -10.85 24.23
N GLY A 277 6.87 -11.54 25.13
CA GLY A 277 6.76 -12.98 25.29
C GLY A 277 7.31 -13.73 24.07
N ARG A 278 6.61 -14.76 23.62
CA ARG A 278 7.07 -15.64 22.54
C ARG A 278 6.79 -15.02 21.17
N VAL A 279 7.83 -14.56 20.50
CA VAL A 279 7.75 -13.91 19.18
C VAL A 279 8.37 -14.77 18.09
N GLN A 280 7.84 -14.64 16.88
CA GLN A 280 8.41 -15.30 15.71
C GLN A 280 9.54 -14.46 15.12
N VAL A 281 10.67 -15.09 14.81
CA VAL A 281 11.86 -14.43 14.27
C VAL A 281 12.32 -15.10 12.97
N PRO A 282 12.73 -14.33 11.94
CA PRO A 282 13.29 -14.92 10.73
C PRO A 282 14.66 -15.56 11.04
N LEU A 283 14.88 -16.78 10.55
CA LEU A 283 16.18 -17.45 10.64
C LEU A 283 17.10 -17.03 9.48
N ARG A 284 16.50 -16.71 8.34
CA ARG A 284 17.17 -16.21 7.15
C ARG A 284 16.30 -15.13 6.51
N VAL A 285 16.88 -14.36 5.58
CA VAL A 285 16.12 -13.43 4.74
C VAL A 285 16.37 -13.87 3.31
N GLU A 286 15.36 -14.44 2.69
CA GLU A 286 15.37 -14.98 1.33
C GLU A 286 14.11 -14.51 0.60
N PRO A 287 14.09 -13.25 0.13
CA PRO A 287 12.92 -12.73 -0.54
C PRO A 287 12.70 -13.44 -1.88
N HIS A 288 11.49 -13.96 -2.07
CA HIS A 288 11.03 -14.61 -3.30
C HIS A 288 9.65 -14.07 -3.67
N GLY A 289 9.40 -13.84 -4.97
CA GLY A 289 8.08 -13.44 -5.46
C GLY A 289 7.61 -12.05 -5.02
N ILE A 290 8.53 -11.18 -4.60
CA ILE A 290 8.21 -9.84 -4.07
C ILE A 290 7.97 -8.82 -5.18
N VAL A 291 8.72 -8.90 -6.28
CA VAL A 291 8.75 -7.85 -7.32
C VAL A 291 7.73 -8.12 -8.42
N GLU A 292 7.54 -9.39 -8.76
CA GLU A 292 6.73 -9.89 -9.86
C GLU A 292 5.25 -9.47 -9.78
N PRO A 293 4.57 -9.51 -8.63
CA PRO A 293 3.18 -9.06 -8.53
C PRO A 293 3.06 -7.56 -8.84
N PHE A 294 4.06 -6.79 -8.39
CA PHE A 294 4.11 -5.35 -8.58
C PHE A 294 4.42 -4.98 -10.03
N GLU A 295 5.37 -5.64 -10.69
CA GLU A 295 5.66 -5.42 -12.11
C GLU A 295 4.47 -5.78 -12.99
N TRP A 296 3.77 -6.88 -12.68
CA TRP A 296 2.54 -7.23 -13.37
C TRP A 296 1.48 -6.14 -13.22
N LEU A 297 1.30 -5.61 -12.00
CA LEU A 297 0.36 -4.52 -11.74
C LEU A 297 0.72 -3.27 -12.56
N LEU A 298 1.98 -2.85 -12.53
CA LEU A 298 2.48 -1.69 -13.28
C LEU A 298 2.26 -1.83 -14.78
N SER A 299 2.47 -3.02 -15.34
CA SER A 299 2.26 -3.26 -16.78
C SER A 299 0.80 -3.03 -17.21
N HIS A 300 -0.17 -3.25 -16.32
CA HIS A 300 -1.59 -3.02 -16.58
C HIS A 300 -1.97 -1.55 -16.36
N LEU A 301 -1.39 -0.90 -15.35
CA LEU A 301 -1.57 0.54 -15.11
C LEU A 301 -0.99 1.39 -16.26
N ALA A 302 0.08 0.92 -16.90
CA ALA A 302 0.65 1.57 -18.08
C ALA A 302 -0.30 1.53 -19.28
N LYS A 303 -0.92 0.38 -19.53
CA LYS A 303 -1.83 0.15 -20.64
C LYS A 303 -3.13 0.96 -20.50
N SER A 304 -3.62 1.17 -19.28
CA SER A 304 -4.82 1.96 -19.05
C SER A 304 -4.63 3.45 -19.32
N LYS A 305 -3.43 4.00 -19.04
CA LYS A 305 -3.12 5.42 -19.32
C LYS A 305 -2.86 5.75 -20.79
N GLN A 306 -2.64 4.75 -21.65
CA GLN A 306 -2.41 4.95 -23.08
C GLN A 306 -3.71 4.93 -23.91
N ARG A 307 -4.83 4.52 -23.30
CA ARG A 307 -6.17 4.55 -23.92
C ARG A 307 -6.91 5.81 -23.54
#